data_AF-A0A8H5QUP7-F1
#
_entry.id   AF-A0A8H5QUP7-F1
#
_cell.length_a   1.000
_cell.length_b   1.000
_cell.length_c   1.000
_cell.angle_alpha   90.00
_cell.angle_beta   90.00
_cell.angle_gamma   90.00
#
_symmetry.space_group_name_H-M   'P 1'
#
loop_
_entity.id
_entity.type
_entity.pdbx_description
1 polymer ?
#
loop_
_entity_poly.entity_id
_entity_poly.type
_entity_poly.pdbx_seq_one_letter_code
_entity_poly.pdbx_strand_id
1 'polypeptide(L)'
;MRLEYTLLGRSIYPYDENMMVKRVTNDVAGTSQSFIDYVADFDQGARPLPLDAWKLVYCDLYFVDGGSATLQEIYEARLREEELQTPAARARDLVRNNSLKKARRNSKWMIPAIEGLPAEDQCQWTLQDVISVQELLRQGKHEEAMGPLSRQHEYKQTLARLWKQVSPAPPAWMKHILETRQKWGFVHYLSRQVNQKHGSNWEPLWSDIQLTWTNTYGGRDMADATWMAIHCQGEENRKVLEPLLTEDWPTFRPSPELPEDDDLRTHFKQYVREKDHLLSPGILRNTFIVIPIELIPKPSEDGDFTTSENLDPYWVWAYDADWDSSDEATVVDGETYQGRVKVAKWSISSWFYAARWEGVSLRDMWLKAQKHPEKLWICYIKNLEEWDHEPYV
;
A
#
# COMPACT_ATOMS: atom_id res chain seq x y z
N MET A 1 -22.70 -5.90 -8.89
CA MET A 1 -22.09 -7.12 -9.46
C MET A 1 -22.50 -7.43 -10.92
N ARG A 2 -23.72 -7.93 -11.23
CA ARG A 2 -24.04 -8.37 -12.63
C ARG A 2 -23.96 -7.25 -13.68
N LEU A 3 -24.46 -6.05 -13.38
CA LEU A 3 -24.39 -4.90 -14.29
C LEU A 3 -22.95 -4.38 -14.50
N GLU A 4 -22.14 -4.37 -13.44
CA GLU A 4 -20.72 -3.97 -13.52
C GLU A 4 -19.94 -4.93 -14.43
N TYR A 5 -20.16 -6.23 -14.29
CA TYR A 5 -19.47 -7.24 -15.10
C TYR A 5 -19.82 -7.09 -16.58
N THR A 6 -21.10 -6.90 -16.90
CA THR A 6 -21.54 -6.61 -18.26
C THR A 6 -20.89 -5.35 -18.82
N LEU A 7 -20.80 -4.28 -18.03
CA LEU A 7 -20.18 -3.02 -18.46
C LEU A 7 -18.68 -3.17 -18.76
N LEU A 8 -17.99 -4.01 -17.98
CA LEU A 8 -16.58 -4.36 -18.21
C LEU A 8 -16.40 -5.36 -19.36
N GLY A 9 -17.46 -6.05 -19.78
CA GLY A 9 -17.42 -7.12 -20.79
C GLY A 9 -16.95 -8.47 -20.23
N ARG A 10 -17.06 -8.67 -18.91
CA ARG A 10 -16.71 -9.90 -18.20
C ARG A 10 -17.80 -10.95 -18.34
N SER A 11 -17.44 -12.22 -18.14
CA SER A 11 -18.45 -13.27 -18.06
C SER A 11 -19.27 -13.13 -16.78
N ILE A 12 -20.59 -13.33 -16.88
CA ILE A 12 -21.46 -13.44 -15.71
C ILE A 12 -21.34 -14.82 -15.02
N TYR A 13 -20.60 -15.75 -15.63
CA TYR A 13 -20.32 -17.09 -15.12
C TYR A 13 -18.86 -17.16 -14.63
N PRO A 14 -18.62 -17.15 -13.31
CA PRO A 14 -17.27 -17.14 -12.77
C PRO A 14 -16.40 -18.32 -13.19
N TYR A 15 -17.01 -19.50 -13.41
CA TYR A 15 -16.30 -20.68 -13.87
C TYR A 15 -15.65 -20.47 -15.24
N ASP A 16 -16.40 -19.93 -16.20
CA ASP A 16 -15.91 -19.71 -17.56
C ASP A 16 -14.81 -18.63 -17.58
N GLU A 17 -14.99 -17.57 -16.79
CA GLU A 17 -13.95 -16.54 -16.64
C GLU A 17 -12.67 -17.13 -16.04
N ASN A 18 -12.77 -17.94 -14.98
CA ASN A 18 -11.63 -18.58 -14.36
C ASN A 18 -10.92 -19.55 -15.32
N MET A 19 -11.67 -20.29 -16.15
CA MET A 19 -11.10 -21.16 -17.17
C MET A 19 -10.36 -20.37 -18.26
N MET A 20 -10.93 -19.24 -18.71
CA MET A 20 -10.25 -18.34 -19.64
C MET A 20 -8.97 -17.75 -19.02
N VAL A 21 -9.05 -17.27 -17.77
CA VAL A 21 -7.89 -16.73 -17.04
C VAL A 21 -6.81 -17.79 -16.89
N LYS A 22 -7.15 -19.01 -16.49
CA LYS A 22 -6.20 -20.13 -16.39
C LYS A 22 -5.50 -20.40 -17.72
N ARG A 23 -6.25 -20.38 -18.82
CA ARG A 23 -5.69 -20.58 -20.17
C ARG A 23 -4.75 -19.44 -20.58
N VAL A 24 -5.21 -18.19 -20.49
CA VAL A 24 -4.46 -17.01 -20.94
C VAL A 24 -3.22 -16.77 -20.08
N THR A 25 -3.29 -17.10 -18.78
CA THR A 25 -2.16 -16.95 -17.85
C THR A 25 -1.23 -18.17 -17.82
N ASN A 26 -1.45 -19.20 -18.64
CA ASN A 26 -0.73 -20.48 -18.57
C ASN A 26 -0.74 -21.09 -17.15
N ASP A 27 -1.87 -21.11 -16.47
CA ASP A 27 -2.02 -21.62 -15.09
C ASP A 27 -1.22 -20.85 -14.02
N VAL A 28 -0.69 -19.65 -14.32
CA VAL A 28 -0.11 -18.80 -13.27
C VAL A 28 -1.19 -18.36 -12.28
N ALA A 29 -2.39 -18.03 -12.78
CA ALA A 29 -3.52 -17.64 -11.94
C ALA A 29 -4.73 -18.55 -12.18
N GLY A 30 -5.28 -19.08 -11.08
CA GLY A 30 -6.43 -19.99 -11.12
C GLY A 30 -7.79 -19.30 -11.09
N THR A 31 -7.83 -18.02 -10.70
CA THR A 31 -9.08 -17.23 -10.62
C THR A 31 -8.85 -15.80 -11.10
N SER A 32 -9.92 -15.14 -11.55
CA SER A 32 -9.86 -13.73 -11.93
C SER A 32 -9.40 -12.80 -10.82
N GLN A 33 -9.80 -13.07 -9.57
CA GLN A 33 -9.36 -12.28 -8.42
C GLN A 33 -7.85 -12.45 -8.18
N SER A 34 -7.36 -13.69 -8.09
CA SER A 34 -5.92 -13.95 -7.91
C SER A 34 -5.08 -13.33 -9.02
N PHE A 35 -5.62 -13.31 -10.24
CA PHE A 35 -4.95 -12.70 -11.39
C PHE A 35 -4.87 -11.18 -11.28
N ILE A 36 -5.97 -10.51 -10.93
CA ILE A 36 -5.97 -9.06 -10.68
C ILE A 36 -4.97 -8.72 -9.59
N ASP A 37 -4.96 -9.48 -8.48
CA ASP A 37 -4.06 -9.23 -7.36
C ASP A 37 -2.59 -9.43 -7.76
N TYR A 38 -2.27 -10.48 -8.53
CA TYR A 38 -0.90 -10.71 -9.03
C TYR A 38 -0.38 -9.59 -9.93
N VAL A 39 -1.25 -8.96 -10.73
CA VAL A 39 -0.86 -7.84 -11.59
C VAL A 39 -0.84 -6.53 -10.79
N ALA A 40 -1.79 -6.31 -9.89
CA ALA A 40 -1.86 -5.15 -9.01
C ALA A 40 -0.66 -5.06 -8.07
N ASP A 41 -0.25 -6.21 -7.51
CA ASP A 41 0.84 -6.35 -6.55
C ASP A 41 2.10 -6.92 -7.16
N PHE A 42 2.28 -6.74 -8.47
CA PHE A 42 3.48 -7.19 -9.17
C PHE A 42 4.77 -6.67 -8.54
N ASP A 43 4.71 -5.44 -7.99
CA ASP A 43 5.80 -4.82 -7.22
C ASP A 43 6.18 -5.62 -5.97
N GLN A 44 5.22 -6.31 -5.35
CA GLN A 44 5.42 -7.11 -4.15
C GLN A 44 5.94 -8.52 -4.46
N GLY A 45 5.79 -8.99 -5.70
CA GLY A 45 6.23 -10.32 -6.09
C GLY A 45 5.95 -10.62 -7.54
N ALA A 46 7.00 -10.59 -8.37
CA ALA A 46 6.90 -10.86 -9.79
C ALA A 46 6.27 -12.24 -10.07
N ARG A 47 5.47 -12.29 -11.14
CA ARG A 47 4.83 -13.51 -11.67
C ARG A 47 5.16 -13.67 -13.15
N PRO A 48 5.36 -14.89 -13.66
CA PRO A 48 5.76 -15.14 -15.06
C PRO A 48 4.57 -15.01 -16.03
N LEU A 49 3.87 -13.88 -16.01
CA LEU A 49 2.65 -13.66 -16.79
C LEU A 49 2.96 -13.39 -18.27
N PRO A 50 2.37 -14.15 -19.21
CA PRO A 50 2.57 -13.93 -20.65
C PRO A 50 1.97 -12.58 -21.09
N LEU A 51 2.39 -12.06 -22.25
CA LEU A 51 1.91 -10.78 -22.79
C LEU A 51 0.38 -10.69 -22.85
N ASP A 52 -0.27 -11.76 -23.31
CA ASP A 52 -1.74 -11.82 -23.41
C ASP A 52 -2.42 -11.71 -22.05
N ALA A 53 -1.79 -12.16 -20.96
CA ALA A 53 -2.32 -11.95 -19.62
C ALA A 53 -2.34 -10.44 -19.28
N TRP A 54 -1.26 -9.71 -19.52
CA TRP A 54 -1.23 -8.26 -19.29
C TRP A 54 -2.30 -7.54 -20.12
N LYS A 55 -2.46 -7.92 -21.39
CA LYS A 55 -3.52 -7.38 -22.27
C LYS A 55 -4.92 -7.70 -21.73
N LEU A 56 -5.16 -8.91 -21.25
CA LEU A 56 -6.44 -9.33 -20.70
C LEU A 56 -6.86 -8.49 -19.48
N VAL A 57 -5.94 -8.22 -18.55
CA VAL A 57 -6.21 -7.33 -17.40
C VAL A 57 -6.45 -5.90 -17.85
N TYR A 58 -5.63 -5.38 -18.78
CA TYR A 58 -5.88 -4.09 -19.43
C TYR A 58 -7.20 -4.06 -20.22
N CYS A 59 -7.82 -5.20 -20.51
CA CYS A 59 -9.14 -5.28 -21.11
C CYS A 59 -10.26 -5.50 -20.10
N ASP A 60 -10.03 -5.27 -18.80
CA ASP A 60 -11.02 -5.49 -17.74
C ASP A 60 -11.46 -6.95 -17.61
N LEU A 61 -10.58 -7.90 -17.96
CA LEU A 61 -10.90 -9.34 -18.08
C LEU A 61 -12.03 -9.62 -19.07
N TYR A 62 -12.10 -8.84 -20.15
CA TYR A 62 -13.08 -9.04 -21.22
C TYR A 62 -13.12 -10.51 -21.66
N PHE A 63 -14.31 -11.09 -21.71
CA PHE A 63 -14.48 -12.50 -22.04
C PHE A 63 -14.29 -12.73 -23.54
N VAL A 64 -13.25 -13.50 -23.90
CA VAL A 64 -12.82 -13.73 -25.30
C VAL A 64 -13.03 -15.16 -25.80
N ASP A 65 -13.81 -15.99 -25.09
CA ASP A 65 -14.03 -17.39 -25.51
C ASP A 65 -15.22 -17.52 -26.48
N GLY A 66 -14.95 -17.87 -27.74
CA GLY A 66 -15.98 -18.14 -28.75
C GLY A 66 -16.56 -16.94 -29.51
N GLY A 67 -15.91 -15.76 -29.44
CA GLY A 67 -16.30 -14.54 -30.17
C GLY A 67 -15.56 -14.34 -31.51
N SER A 68 -15.98 -13.33 -32.29
CA SER A 68 -15.32 -12.97 -33.56
C SER A 68 -14.10 -12.06 -33.41
N ALA A 69 -13.93 -11.42 -32.25
CA ALA A 69 -12.83 -10.49 -31.99
C ALA A 69 -11.74 -11.16 -31.13
N THR A 70 -10.50 -10.99 -31.54
CA THR A 70 -9.30 -11.42 -30.82
C THR A 70 -9.02 -10.50 -29.63
N LEU A 71 -8.26 -11.01 -28.64
CA LEU A 71 -7.82 -10.20 -27.50
C LEU A 71 -7.01 -8.97 -27.94
N GLN A 72 -6.21 -9.09 -29.01
CA GLN A 72 -5.45 -7.98 -29.58
C GLN A 72 -6.37 -6.86 -30.11
N GLU A 73 -7.41 -7.21 -30.87
CA GLU A 73 -8.38 -6.22 -31.40
C GLU A 73 -9.13 -5.51 -30.27
N ILE A 74 -9.48 -6.24 -29.20
CA ILE A 74 -10.12 -5.66 -28.01
C ILE A 74 -9.16 -4.73 -27.29
N TYR A 75 -7.89 -5.12 -27.14
CA TYR A 75 -6.85 -4.27 -26.53
C TYR A 75 -6.70 -2.94 -27.26
N GLU A 76 -6.56 -2.98 -28.59
CA GLU A 76 -6.47 -1.78 -29.42
C GLU A 76 -7.73 -0.93 -29.37
N ALA A 77 -8.91 -1.55 -29.33
CA ALA A 77 -10.17 -0.83 -29.16
C ALA A 77 -10.23 -0.11 -27.80
N ARG A 78 -9.80 -0.78 -26.72
CA ARG A 78 -9.74 -0.18 -25.37
C ARG A 78 -8.78 1.00 -25.30
N LEU A 79 -7.61 0.90 -25.92
CA LEU A 79 -6.65 2.01 -26.02
C LEU A 79 -7.29 3.23 -26.70
N ARG A 80 -7.92 3.03 -27.87
CA ARG A 80 -8.62 4.11 -28.60
C ARG A 80 -9.77 4.72 -27.80
N GLU A 81 -10.56 3.89 -27.13
CA GLU A 81 -11.69 4.36 -26.29
C GLU A 81 -11.24 5.20 -25.10
N GLU A 82 -10.08 4.87 -24.49
CA GLU A 82 -9.45 5.62 -23.40
C GLU A 82 -8.86 6.94 -23.90
N GLU A 83 -8.13 6.94 -25.02
CA GLU A 83 -7.58 8.15 -25.64
C GLU A 83 -8.68 9.16 -26.00
N LEU A 84 -9.79 8.69 -26.57
CA LEU A 84 -10.94 9.51 -26.93
C LEU A 84 -11.84 9.87 -25.75
N GLN A 85 -11.56 9.35 -24.54
CA GLN A 85 -12.37 9.55 -23.34
C GLN A 85 -13.85 9.27 -23.61
N THR A 86 -14.16 8.16 -24.27
CA THR A 86 -15.53 7.83 -24.67
C THR A 86 -16.45 7.68 -23.45
N PRO A 87 -17.78 7.90 -23.60
CA PRO A 87 -18.73 7.63 -22.51
C PRO A 87 -18.62 6.22 -21.93
N ALA A 88 -18.35 5.22 -22.78
CA ALA A 88 -18.17 3.84 -22.35
C ALA A 88 -16.88 3.64 -21.53
N ALA A 89 -15.78 4.31 -21.91
CA ALA A 89 -14.54 4.28 -21.14
C ALA A 89 -14.71 4.91 -19.76
N ARG A 90 -15.36 6.08 -19.68
CA ARG A 90 -15.69 6.74 -18.40
C ARG A 90 -16.61 5.87 -17.53
N ALA A 91 -17.62 5.25 -18.13
CA ALA A 91 -18.54 4.38 -17.41
C ALA A 91 -17.83 3.15 -16.83
N ARG A 92 -16.94 2.51 -17.60
CA ARG A 92 -16.11 1.41 -17.08
C ARG A 92 -15.22 1.87 -15.94
N ASP A 93 -14.61 3.05 -16.05
CA ASP A 93 -13.75 3.54 -14.98
C ASP A 93 -14.46 3.72 -13.64
N LEU A 94 -15.71 4.21 -13.68
CA LEU A 94 -16.55 4.38 -12.48
C LEU A 94 -16.87 3.06 -11.76
N VAL A 95 -16.90 1.93 -12.47
CA VAL A 95 -17.26 0.63 -11.89
C VAL A 95 -16.06 -0.26 -11.54
N ARG A 96 -14.84 0.14 -11.90
CA ARG A 96 -13.63 -0.61 -11.52
C ARG A 96 -13.35 -0.46 -10.03
N ASN A 97 -13.06 -1.58 -9.38
CA ASN A 97 -12.50 -1.56 -8.03
C ASN A 97 -11.02 -1.11 -8.05
N ASN A 98 -10.48 -0.76 -6.88
CA ASN A 98 -9.11 -0.24 -6.75
C ASN A 98 -8.05 -1.22 -7.27
N SER A 99 -8.17 -2.50 -6.95
CA SER A 99 -7.22 -3.54 -7.40
C SER A 99 -7.18 -3.63 -8.92
N LEU A 100 -8.33 -3.59 -9.59
CA LEU A 100 -8.39 -3.61 -11.06
C LEU A 100 -7.83 -2.32 -11.67
N LYS A 101 -8.11 -1.14 -11.07
CA LYS A 101 -7.46 0.12 -11.51
C LYS A 101 -5.94 0.03 -11.42
N LYS A 102 -5.40 -0.48 -10.30
CA LYS A 102 -3.97 -0.70 -10.08
C LYS A 102 -3.39 -1.68 -11.10
N ALA A 103 -4.06 -2.81 -11.31
CA ALA A 103 -3.63 -3.83 -12.25
C ALA A 103 -3.60 -3.33 -13.70
N ARG A 104 -4.60 -2.54 -14.11
CA ARG A 104 -4.63 -1.89 -15.44
C ARG A 104 -3.48 -0.90 -15.63
N ARG A 105 -3.24 -0.03 -14.65
CA ARG A 105 -2.13 0.92 -14.65
C ARG A 105 -0.79 0.19 -14.81
N ASN A 106 -0.57 -0.85 -14.00
CA ASN A 106 0.64 -1.67 -14.08
C ASN A 106 0.79 -2.33 -15.46
N SER A 107 -0.33 -2.80 -16.05
CA SER A 107 -0.35 -3.36 -17.41
C SER A 107 0.00 -2.33 -18.48
N LYS A 108 -0.45 -1.08 -18.33
CA LYS A 108 -0.12 0.03 -19.25
C LYS A 108 1.39 0.28 -19.34
N TRP A 109 2.13 0.11 -18.23
CA TRP A 109 3.58 0.21 -18.22
C TRP A 109 4.27 -1.03 -18.80
N MET A 110 3.78 -2.22 -18.46
CA MET A 110 4.43 -3.49 -18.81
C MET A 110 4.21 -3.93 -20.26
N ILE A 111 3.02 -3.71 -20.83
CA ILE A 111 2.69 -4.20 -22.18
C ILE A 111 3.69 -3.70 -23.24
N PRO A 112 3.97 -2.38 -23.37
CA PRO A 112 4.93 -1.90 -24.37
C PRO A 112 6.35 -2.42 -24.10
N ALA A 113 6.72 -2.61 -22.84
CA ALA A 113 8.03 -3.11 -22.42
C ALA A 113 8.23 -4.57 -22.85
N ILE A 114 7.20 -5.40 -22.67
CA ILE A 114 7.21 -6.81 -23.07
C ILE A 114 7.15 -6.93 -24.59
N GLU A 115 6.37 -6.10 -25.28
CA GLU A 115 6.32 -6.06 -26.75
C GLU A 115 7.67 -5.68 -27.38
N GLY A 116 8.47 -4.88 -26.69
CA GLY A 116 9.83 -4.53 -27.10
C GLY A 116 10.88 -5.63 -26.88
N LEU A 117 10.55 -6.74 -26.22
CA LEU A 117 11.49 -7.83 -25.99
C LEU A 117 11.78 -8.62 -27.27
N PRO A 118 13.04 -9.08 -27.47
CA PRO A 118 13.36 -10.12 -28.44
C PRO A 118 12.49 -11.37 -28.24
N ALA A 119 12.21 -12.10 -29.33
CA ALA A 119 11.29 -13.24 -29.28
C ALA A 119 11.76 -14.33 -28.31
N GLU A 120 13.07 -14.51 -28.15
CA GLU A 120 13.71 -15.44 -27.21
C GLU A 120 13.49 -15.08 -25.74
N ASP A 121 13.32 -13.80 -25.42
CA ASP A 121 13.11 -13.29 -24.06
C ASP A 121 11.62 -13.20 -23.68
N GLN A 122 10.72 -13.43 -24.64
CA GLN A 122 9.28 -13.51 -24.40
C GLN A 122 8.90 -14.85 -23.76
N CYS A 123 7.63 -15.00 -23.37
CA CYS A 123 7.12 -16.19 -22.71
C CYS A 123 7.28 -17.45 -23.58
N GLN A 124 8.22 -18.33 -23.21
CA GLN A 124 8.54 -19.57 -23.94
C GLN A 124 7.81 -20.81 -23.41
N TRP A 125 6.68 -20.64 -22.71
CA TRP A 125 5.94 -21.76 -22.12
C TRP A 125 4.43 -21.55 -22.29
N THR A 126 3.70 -22.66 -22.27
CA THR A 126 2.27 -22.74 -22.50
C THR A 126 1.58 -23.53 -21.39
N LEU A 127 0.25 -23.46 -21.32
CA LEU A 127 -0.55 -24.31 -20.44
C LEU A 127 -0.24 -25.82 -20.63
N GLN A 128 0.05 -26.26 -21.86
CA GLN A 128 0.37 -27.67 -22.12
C GLN A 128 1.71 -28.08 -21.48
N ASP A 129 2.69 -27.18 -21.45
CA ASP A 129 3.95 -27.41 -20.75
C ASP A 129 3.71 -27.61 -19.24
N VAL A 130 2.79 -26.85 -18.64
CA VAL A 130 2.42 -26.99 -17.22
C VAL A 130 1.84 -28.36 -16.91
N ILE A 131 0.85 -28.77 -17.70
CA ILE A 131 0.19 -30.06 -17.53
C ILE A 131 1.23 -31.18 -17.65
N SER A 132 2.16 -31.06 -18.59
CA SER A 132 3.26 -32.00 -18.79
C SER A 132 4.21 -32.03 -17.58
N VAL A 133 4.60 -30.87 -17.05
CA VAL A 133 5.45 -30.77 -15.84
C VAL A 133 4.77 -31.40 -14.62
N GLN A 134 3.48 -31.10 -14.39
CA GLN A 134 2.73 -31.67 -13.27
C GLN A 134 2.69 -33.20 -13.34
N GLU A 135 2.48 -33.75 -14.54
CA GLU A 135 2.48 -35.21 -14.74
C GLU A 135 3.88 -35.82 -14.55
N LEU A 136 4.94 -35.19 -15.04
CA LEU A 136 6.32 -35.63 -14.81
C LEU A 136 6.66 -35.66 -13.31
N LEU A 137 6.28 -34.61 -12.58
CA LEU A 137 6.48 -34.55 -11.12
C LEU A 137 5.69 -35.65 -10.40
N ARG A 138 4.45 -35.92 -10.81
CA ARG A 138 3.63 -37.02 -10.27
C ARG A 138 4.26 -38.39 -10.51
N GLN A 139 4.99 -38.54 -11.61
CA GLN A 139 5.74 -39.75 -11.97
C GLN A 139 7.14 -39.82 -11.33
N GLY A 140 7.56 -38.83 -10.53
CA GLY A 140 8.89 -38.76 -9.92
C GLY A 140 10.03 -38.37 -10.88
N LYS A 141 9.70 -37.90 -12.08
CA LYS A 141 10.65 -37.52 -13.14
C LYS A 141 11.10 -36.07 -12.99
N HIS A 142 11.76 -35.76 -11.88
CA HIS A 142 12.14 -34.39 -11.53
C HIS A 142 13.10 -33.75 -12.55
N GLU A 143 14.08 -34.49 -13.06
CA GLU A 143 15.06 -33.95 -14.03
C GLU A 143 14.40 -33.50 -15.34
N GLU A 144 13.45 -34.29 -15.85
CA GLU A 144 12.69 -33.96 -17.07
C GLU A 144 11.82 -32.70 -16.87
N ALA A 145 11.34 -32.46 -15.64
CA ALA A 145 10.53 -31.29 -15.30
C ALA A 145 11.35 -29.99 -15.13
N MET A 146 12.67 -30.07 -14.95
CA MET A 146 13.50 -28.90 -14.64
C MET A 146 13.60 -27.89 -15.79
N GLY A 147 13.60 -28.35 -17.05
CA GLY A 147 13.73 -27.47 -18.21
C GLY A 147 12.62 -26.42 -18.30
N PRO A 148 11.33 -26.83 -18.36
CA PRO A 148 10.22 -25.89 -18.34
C PRO A 148 10.15 -24.99 -17.09
N LEU A 149 10.44 -25.53 -15.90
CA LEU A 149 10.48 -24.74 -14.66
C LEU A 149 11.56 -23.65 -14.70
N SER A 150 12.71 -23.96 -15.30
CA SER A 150 13.80 -23.00 -15.48
C SER A 150 13.39 -21.87 -16.43
N ARG A 151 12.76 -22.18 -17.57
CA ARG A 151 12.22 -21.17 -18.50
C ARG A 151 11.22 -20.24 -17.82
N GLN A 152 10.33 -20.79 -16.98
CA GLN A 152 9.37 -20.00 -16.23
C GLN A 152 10.07 -19.06 -15.23
N HIS A 153 11.11 -19.54 -14.55
CA HIS A 153 11.90 -18.75 -13.63
C HIS A 153 12.69 -17.63 -14.33
N GLU A 154 13.33 -17.93 -15.46
CA GLU A 154 14.06 -16.96 -16.30
C GLU A 154 13.13 -15.84 -16.76
N TYR A 155 11.96 -16.19 -17.30
CA TYR A 155 10.98 -15.20 -17.74
C TYR A 155 10.46 -14.34 -16.57
N LYS A 156 10.23 -14.92 -15.38
CA LYS A 156 9.92 -14.14 -14.17
C LYS A 156 11.01 -13.10 -13.87
N GLN A 157 12.29 -13.46 -14.02
CA GLN A 157 13.40 -12.53 -13.82
C GLN A 157 13.45 -11.44 -14.89
N THR A 158 13.14 -11.77 -16.15
CA THR A 158 13.02 -10.80 -17.25
C THR A 158 11.94 -9.77 -16.93
N LEU A 159 10.74 -10.22 -16.53
CA LEU A 159 9.65 -9.32 -16.15
C LEU A 159 10.00 -8.46 -14.92
N ALA A 160 10.70 -9.01 -13.93
CA ALA A 160 11.16 -8.24 -12.78
C ALA A 160 12.18 -7.14 -13.18
N ARG A 161 13.03 -7.41 -14.18
CA ARG A 161 13.96 -6.42 -14.73
C ARG A 161 13.23 -5.33 -15.51
N LEU A 162 12.27 -5.70 -16.37
CA LEU A 162 11.43 -4.75 -17.09
C LEU A 162 10.65 -3.85 -16.12
N TRP A 163 10.06 -4.44 -15.09
CA TRP A 163 9.33 -3.69 -14.07
C TRP A 163 10.17 -2.57 -13.45
N LYS A 164 11.43 -2.83 -13.11
CA LYS A 164 12.34 -1.80 -12.60
C LYS A 164 12.63 -0.66 -13.59
N GLN A 165 12.51 -0.92 -14.89
CA GLN A 165 12.73 0.08 -15.94
C GLN A 165 11.49 0.93 -16.21
N VAL A 166 10.30 0.32 -16.20
CA VAL A 166 9.06 1.00 -16.67
C VAL A 166 8.15 1.48 -15.55
N SER A 167 8.26 0.91 -14.35
CA SER A 167 7.49 1.38 -13.21
C SER A 167 8.11 2.64 -12.60
N PRO A 168 7.30 3.51 -11.97
CA PRO A 168 7.79 4.71 -11.31
C PRO A 168 8.96 4.41 -10.36
N ALA A 169 9.87 5.35 -10.20
CA ALA A 169 10.90 5.19 -9.18
C ALA A 169 10.29 5.42 -7.78
N PRO A 170 10.84 4.80 -6.72
CA PRO A 170 10.33 5.05 -5.37
C PRO A 170 10.47 6.54 -5.01
N PRO A 171 9.61 7.07 -4.12
CA PRO A 171 9.76 8.43 -3.61
C PRO A 171 11.14 8.68 -3.00
N ALA A 172 11.59 9.94 -3.00
CA ALA A 172 12.94 10.32 -2.58
C ALA A 172 13.29 9.85 -1.16
N TRP A 173 12.36 9.94 -0.22
CA TRP A 173 12.56 9.49 1.16
C TRP A 173 12.79 7.96 1.24
N MET A 174 12.06 7.16 0.45
CA MET A 174 12.26 5.70 0.40
C MET A 174 13.60 5.36 -0.24
N LYS A 175 13.95 6.03 -1.35
CA LYS A 175 15.28 5.86 -1.99
C LYS A 175 16.40 6.16 -0.99
N HIS A 176 16.29 7.25 -0.26
CA HIS A 176 17.26 7.62 0.77
C HIS A 176 17.43 6.52 1.82
N ILE A 177 16.34 5.91 2.29
CA ILE A 177 16.40 4.78 3.24
C ILE A 177 17.02 3.54 2.58
N LEU A 178 16.64 3.21 1.34
CA LEU A 178 17.18 2.08 0.60
C LEU A 178 18.69 2.20 0.34
N GLU A 179 19.19 3.42 0.15
CA GLU A 179 20.61 3.72 -0.06
C GLU A 179 21.39 3.72 1.26
N THR A 180 20.87 4.39 2.29
CA THR A 180 21.58 4.58 3.57
C THR A 180 21.43 3.40 4.53
N ARG A 181 20.40 2.56 4.34
CA ARG A 181 20.00 1.46 5.24
C ARG A 181 19.76 1.91 6.67
N GLN A 182 19.37 3.17 6.85
CA GLN A 182 19.09 3.74 8.15
C GLN A 182 17.70 3.33 8.63
N LYS A 183 17.57 3.13 9.94
CA LYS A 183 16.26 3.00 10.58
C LYS A 183 15.46 4.28 10.36
N TRP A 184 14.17 4.15 10.15
CA TRP A 184 13.26 5.24 9.85
C TRP A 184 11.97 5.14 10.64
N GLY A 185 11.36 6.28 10.95
CA GLY A 185 10.11 6.36 11.70
C GLY A 185 10.12 7.50 12.71
N PHE A 186 9.51 7.27 13.87
CA PHE A 186 9.26 8.30 14.86
C PHE A 186 9.52 7.79 16.28
N VAL A 187 9.79 8.74 17.18
CA VAL A 187 9.71 8.50 18.63
C VAL A 187 8.25 8.49 19.05
N HIS A 188 7.88 7.52 19.88
CA HIS A 188 6.52 7.30 20.34
C HIS A 188 6.43 7.43 21.86
N TYR A 189 5.30 7.96 22.33
CA TYR A 189 4.95 8.09 23.73
C TYR A 189 3.55 7.56 23.99
N LEU A 190 3.32 7.13 25.22
CA LEU A 190 1.98 6.90 25.73
C LEU A 190 1.43 8.21 26.29
N SER A 191 0.17 8.51 25.99
CA SER A 191 -0.53 9.53 26.78
C SER A 191 -0.60 9.10 28.25
N ARG A 192 -0.74 10.07 29.15
CA ARG A 192 -0.84 9.88 30.60
C ARG A 192 -1.93 8.85 30.93
N GLN A 193 -3.08 8.94 30.27
CA GLN A 193 -4.20 8.03 30.49
C GLN A 193 -3.87 6.59 30.07
N VAL A 194 -3.24 6.41 28.89
CA VAL A 194 -2.80 5.09 28.42
C VAL A 194 -1.73 4.52 29.35
N ASN A 195 -0.73 5.32 29.72
CA ASN A 195 0.33 4.87 30.62
C ASN A 195 -0.21 4.46 32.00
N GLN A 196 -1.18 5.20 32.56
CA GLN A 196 -1.81 4.87 33.85
C GLN A 196 -2.62 3.56 33.79
N LYS A 197 -3.37 3.35 32.70
CA LYS A 197 -4.30 2.23 32.58
C LYS A 197 -3.65 0.95 32.02
N HIS A 198 -2.68 1.10 31.13
CA HIS A 198 -2.13 0.02 30.32
C HIS A 198 -0.60 -0.05 30.31
N GLY A 199 0.11 0.88 30.97
CA GLY A 199 1.58 0.98 30.88
C GLY A 199 2.36 -0.27 31.29
N SER A 200 1.84 -1.09 32.23
CA SER A 200 2.50 -2.35 32.61
C SER A 200 2.31 -3.48 31.58
N ASN A 201 1.26 -3.39 30.76
CA ASN A 201 0.87 -4.41 29.78
C ASN A 201 0.88 -3.83 28.35
N TRP A 202 1.69 -2.80 28.12
CA TRP A 202 1.68 -2.06 26.86
C TRP A 202 2.14 -2.91 25.68
N GLU A 203 3.24 -3.64 25.82
CA GLU A 203 3.84 -4.41 24.71
C GLU A 203 2.88 -5.46 24.10
N PRO A 204 2.20 -6.32 24.90
CA PRO A 204 1.20 -7.24 24.34
C PRO A 204 0.02 -6.51 23.69
N LEU A 205 -0.53 -5.50 24.37
CA LEU A 205 -1.67 -4.73 23.87
C LEU A 205 -1.35 -4.02 22.55
N TRP A 206 -0.15 -3.44 22.44
CA TRP A 206 0.29 -2.78 21.22
C TRP A 206 0.48 -3.78 20.08
N SER A 207 1.02 -4.97 20.37
CA SER A 207 1.14 -6.04 19.38
C SER A 207 -0.22 -6.45 18.82
N ASP A 208 -1.24 -6.60 19.69
CA ASP A 208 -2.60 -6.92 19.26
C ASP A 208 -3.18 -5.79 18.38
N ILE A 209 -3.00 -4.53 18.77
CA ILE A 209 -3.42 -3.36 17.98
C ILE A 209 -2.72 -3.35 16.61
N GLN A 210 -1.43 -3.70 16.55
CA GLN A 210 -0.69 -3.80 15.29
C GLN A 210 -1.22 -4.93 14.39
N LEU A 211 -1.81 -5.99 14.94
CA LEU A 211 -2.43 -7.07 14.15
C LEU A 211 -3.81 -6.70 13.59
N THR A 212 -4.45 -5.63 14.07
CA THR A 212 -5.80 -5.25 13.61
C THR A 212 -5.90 -4.73 12.17
N TRP A 213 -4.79 -4.33 11.54
CA TRP A 213 -4.80 -3.85 10.15
C TRP A 213 -5.27 -4.86 9.09
N THR A 214 -5.11 -6.17 9.34
CA THR A 214 -5.38 -7.23 8.33
C THR A 214 -6.83 -7.69 8.28
N ASN A 215 -7.73 -7.17 9.13
CA ASN A 215 -9.06 -7.74 9.36
C ASN A 215 -10.23 -6.79 9.04
N THR A 216 -10.12 -6.00 7.98
CA THR A 216 -11.20 -5.12 7.53
C THR A 216 -12.14 -5.85 6.57
N TYR A 217 -13.19 -6.48 7.12
CA TYR A 217 -14.33 -7.03 6.37
C TYR A 217 -15.08 -6.01 5.47
N GLY A 218 -14.70 -4.73 5.51
CA GLY A 218 -15.33 -3.61 4.78
C GLY A 218 -14.69 -3.25 3.42
N GLY A 219 -13.74 -4.04 2.90
CA GLY A 219 -13.21 -3.87 1.54
C GLY A 219 -12.21 -2.72 1.34
N ARG A 220 -11.71 -2.10 2.41
CA ARG A 220 -10.51 -1.24 2.39
C ARG A 220 -9.43 -1.87 3.25
N ASP A 221 -8.35 -2.31 2.63
CA ASP A 221 -7.18 -2.84 3.32
C ASP A 221 -6.42 -1.67 3.98
N MET A 222 -6.23 -1.70 5.30
CA MET A 222 -5.44 -0.65 5.96
C MET A 222 -3.97 -0.69 5.54
N ALA A 223 -3.50 -1.77 4.91
CA ALA A 223 -2.19 -1.81 4.26
C ALA A 223 -2.08 -0.75 3.15
N ASP A 224 -3.19 -0.37 2.49
CA ASP A 224 -3.23 0.71 1.49
C ASP A 224 -2.84 2.07 2.09
N ALA A 225 -2.93 2.21 3.42
CA ALA A 225 -2.46 3.40 4.16
C ALA A 225 -0.95 3.56 4.19
N THR A 226 -0.27 2.43 4.16
CA THR A 226 1.07 2.29 4.72
C THR A 226 2.09 2.40 3.59
N TRP A 227 3.37 2.40 3.94
CA TRP A 227 4.43 2.30 2.94
C TRP A 227 4.29 1.04 2.05
N MET A 228 3.57 0.00 2.48
CA MET A 228 3.31 -1.20 1.68
C MET A 228 2.46 -0.92 0.43
N ALA A 229 1.69 0.16 0.42
CA ALA A 229 0.95 0.59 -0.75
C ALA A 229 1.85 1.34 -1.75
N ILE A 230 2.97 1.88 -1.27
CA ILE A 230 3.87 2.72 -2.04
C ILE A 230 4.77 1.82 -2.88
N HIS A 231 4.81 2.16 -4.16
CA HIS A 231 5.61 1.48 -5.14
C HIS A 231 7.11 1.58 -4.81
N CYS A 232 7.78 0.44 -4.73
CA CYS A 232 9.19 0.33 -4.30
C CYS A 232 10.11 -0.32 -5.34
N GLN A 233 9.63 -0.58 -6.57
CA GLN A 233 10.37 -1.24 -7.65
C GLN A 233 10.87 -2.67 -7.30
N GLY A 234 10.05 -3.41 -6.56
CA GLY A 234 10.22 -4.83 -6.33
C GLY A 234 10.31 -5.25 -4.86
N GLU A 235 9.96 -6.51 -4.64
CA GLU A 235 9.96 -7.21 -3.34
C GLU A 235 11.28 -7.04 -2.56
N GLU A 236 12.41 -6.99 -3.25
CA GLU A 236 13.71 -6.84 -2.63
C GLU A 236 13.88 -5.49 -1.91
N ASN A 237 13.35 -4.41 -2.47
CA ASN A 237 13.37 -3.11 -1.79
C ASN A 237 12.42 -3.11 -0.59
N ARG A 238 11.27 -3.79 -0.70
CA ARG A 238 10.32 -3.97 0.42
C ARG A 238 10.96 -4.71 1.60
N LYS A 239 11.65 -5.82 1.33
CA LYS A 239 12.38 -6.62 2.34
C LYS A 239 13.48 -5.82 3.05
N VAL A 240 13.96 -4.76 2.43
CA VAL A 240 14.94 -3.84 3.04
C VAL A 240 14.25 -2.81 3.93
N LEU A 241 13.12 -2.25 3.49
CA LEU A 241 12.41 -1.18 4.22
C LEU A 241 11.75 -1.67 5.50
N GLU A 242 11.12 -2.85 5.44
CA GLU A 242 10.36 -3.43 6.55
C GLU A 242 11.15 -3.54 7.86
N PRO A 243 12.34 -4.18 7.91
CA PRO A 243 13.11 -4.29 9.15
C PRO A 243 13.73 -2.96 9.62
N LEU A 244 13.72 -1.93 8.78
CA LEU A 244 14.23 -0.60 9.12
C LEU A 244 13.15 0.32 9.71
N LEU A 245 11.87 0.02 9.49
CA LEU A 245 10.77 0.76 10.12
C LEU A 245 10.87 0.61 11.64
N THR A 246 10.91 1.72 12.34
CA THR A 246 11.22 1.78 13.77
C THR A 246 10.26 2.70 14.48
N GLU A 247 9.61 2.17 15.51
CA GLU A 247 8.95 2.94 16.56
C GLU A 247 9.92 2.99 17.76
N ASP A 248 10.49 4.17 18.03
CA ASP A 248 11.43 4.34 19.15
C ASP A 248 10.65 4.74 20.41
N TRP A 249 10.75 3.97 21.49
CA TRP A 249 9.93 4.12 22.70
C TRP A 249 10.77 4.50 23.93
N PRO A 250 10.82 5.78 24.32
CA PRO A 250 11.53 6.21 25.52
C PRO A 250 10.82 5.74 26.79
N THR A 251 11.59 5.38 27.82
CA THR A 251 11.04 5.13 29.15
C THR A 251 10.68 6.46 29.81
N PHE A 252 9.47 6.95 29.57
CA PHE A 252 8.97 8.20 30.12
C PHE A 252 7.52 8.09 30.59
N ARG A 253 7.18 8.83 31.64
CA ARG A 253 5.83 8.91 32.18
C ARG A 253 5.50 10.39 32.42
N PRO A 254 4.47 10.94 31.75
CA PRO A 254 4.08 12.33 31.97
C PRO A 254 3.70 12.58 33.44
N SER A 255 4.28 13.61 34.03
CA SER A 255 3.99 14.07 35.38
C SER A 255 2.54 14.56 35.47
N PRO A 256 1.82 14.29 36.57
CA PRO A 256 0.52 14.90 36.82
C PRO A 256 0.62 16.40 37.16
N GLU A 257 1.81 16.89 37.48
CA GLU A 257 2.03 18.28 37.95
C GLU A 257 2.18 19.29 36.81
N LEU A 258 2.43 18.82 35.59
CA LEU A 258 2.64 19.64 34.40
C LEU A 258 1.54 19.40 33.35
N PRO A 259 1.25 20.39 32.49
CA PRO A 259 0.51 20.14 31.26
C PRO A 259 1.19 19.03 30.45
N GLU A 260 0.43 18.02 30.06
CA GLU A 260 0.98 16.81 29.43
C GLU A 260 1.73 17.11 28.12
N ASP A 261 1.18 18.02 27.33
CA ASP A 261 1.74 18.42 26.04
C ASP A 261 3.13 19.06 26.20
N ASP A 262 3.29 19.94 27.20
CA ASP A 262 4.55 20.63 27.47
C ASP A 262 5.59 19.68 28.07
N ASP A 263 5.15 18.78 28.95
CA ASP A 263 6.00 17.77 29.58
C ASP A 263 6.57 16.80 28.53
N LEU A 264 5.72 16.31 27.63
CA LEU A 264 6.12 15.45 26.51
C LEU A 264 7.10 16.16 25.57
N ARG A 265 6.83 17.41 25.16
CA ARG A 265 7.76 18.17 24.31
C ARG A 265 9.11 18.41 24.99
N THR A 266 9.09 18.76 26.27
CA THR A 266 10.30 19.01 27.06
C THR A 266 11.15 17.74 27.14
N HIS A 267 10.53 16.62 27.50
CA HIS A 267 11.21 15.34 27.55
C HIS A 267 11.72 14.90 26.17
N PHE A 268 10.93 15.06 25.09
CA PHE A 268 11.37 14.73 23.75
C PHE A 268 12.62 15.52 23.33
N LYS A 269 12.65 16.83 23.58
CA LYS A 269 13.83 17.68 23.31
C LYS A 269 15.06 17.19 24.10
N GLN A 270 14.89 16.81 25.36
CA GLN A 270 15.96 16.24 26.17
C GLN A 270 16.44 14.89 25.62
N TYR A 271 15.50 13.98 25.33
CA TYR A 271 15.76 12.64 24.81
C TYR A 271 16.54 12.68 23.50
N VAL A 272 16.11 13.52 22.53
CA VAL A 272 16.81 13.69 21.26
C VAL A 272 18.22 14.22 21.47
N ARG A 273 18.44 15.17 22.38
CA ARG A 273 19.79 15.70 22.69
C ARG A 273 20.70 14.64 23.32
N GLU A 274 20.19 13.89 24.29
CA GLU A 274 20.96 12.85 24.99
C GLU A 274 21.28 11.66 24.08
N LYS A 275 20.35 11.32 23.19
CA LYS A 275 20.46 10.18 22.27
C LYS A 275 20.89 10.56 20.86
N ASP A 276 21.34 11.79 20.60
CA ASP A 276 21.57 12.27 19.23
C ASP A 276 22.53 11.37 18.42
N HIS A 277 23.56 10.84 19.09
CA HIS A 277 24.54 9.92 18.52
C HIS A 277 24.06 8.45 18.41
N LEU A 278 22.93 8.10 19.04
CA LEU A 278 22.35 6.76 19.07
C LEU A 278 21.08 6.65 18.20
N LEU A 279 20.33 7.75 18.05
CA LEU A 279 19.15 7.80 17.21
C LEU A 279 19.56 7.84 15.74
N SER A 280 19.04 6.87 14.98
CA SER A 280 19.24 6.83 13.53
C SER A 280 18.79 8.17 12.90
N PRO A 281 19.54 8.72 11.92
CA PRO A 281 19.15 9.96 11.26
C PRO A 281 17.79 9.90 10.57
N GLY A 282 17.33 8.70 10.18
CA GLY A 282 15.99 8.48 9.64
C GLY A 282 14.85 8.53 10.66
N ILE A 283 15.13 8.57 11.97
CA ILE A 283 14.10 8.88 12.98
C ILE A 283 13.91 10.40 13.00
N LEU A 284 12.72 10.86 12.61
CA LEU A 284 12.46 12.28 12.45
C LEU A 284 12.44 12.99 13.80
N ARG A 285 13.28 14.04 13.93
CA ARG A 285 13.44 14.84 15.17
C ARG A 285 12.46 16.00 15.27
N ASN A 286 11.73 16.31 14.20
CA ASN A 286 10.76 17.42 14.15
C ASN A 286 9.34 16.99 14.57
N THR A 287 9.12 15.70 14.87
CA THR A 287 7.81 15.16 15.19
C THR A 287 7.93 13.92 16.07
N PHE A 288 7.05 13.81 17.06
CA PHE A 288 6.85 12.59 17.83
C PHE A 288 5.38 12.20 17.87
N ILE A 289 5.12 10.93 18.10
CA ILE A 289 3.79 10.35 18.09
C ILE A 289 3.35 10.07 19.53
N VAL A 290 2.10 10.39 19.85
CA VAL A 290 1.50 10.08 21.15
C VAL A 290 0.28 9.20 20.93
N ILE A 291 0.24 8.07 21.64
CA ILE A 291 -0.89 7.15 21.59
C ILE A 291 -2.00 7.63 22.53
N PRO A 292 -3.18 8.00 21.98
CA PRO A 292 -4.32 8.44 22.75
C PRO A 292 -5.10 7.24 23.31
N ILE A 293 -5.87 7.44 24.38
CA ILE A 293 -6.67 6.36 24.97
C ILE A 293 -7.78 5.88 24.02
N GLU A 294 -8.24 6.78 23.15
CA GLU A 294 -9.26 6.58 22.14
C GLU A 294 -8.84 5.57 21.08
N LEU A 295 -7.52 5.38 20.89
CA LEU A 295 -7.02 4.35 19.98
C LEU A 295 -7.14 2.95 20.58
N ILE A 296 -7.23 2.82 21.91
CA ILE A 296 -7.28 1.52 22.57
C ILE A 296 -8.69 0.93 22.44
N PRO A 297 -8.87 -0.18 21.69
CA PRO A 297 -10.18 -0.79 21.55
C PRO A 297 -10.71 -1.27 22.90
N LYS A 298 -12.03 -1.12 23.11
CA LYS A 298 -12.68 -1.68 24.29
C LYS A 298 -12.73 -3.21 24.13
N PRO A 299 -12.30 -3.99 25.13
CA PRO A 299 -12.45 -5.44 25.08
C PRO A 299 -13.94 -5.78 25.01
N SER A 300 -14.31 -6.73 24.16
CA SER A 300 -15.66 -7.28 24.12
C SER A 300 -15.94 -8.14 25.36
N GLU A 301 -17.21 -8.49 25.59
CA GLU A 301 -17.61 -9.39 26.69
C GLU A 301 -16.95 -10.78 26.60
N ASP A 302 -16.51 -11.19 25.40
CA ASP A 302 -15.84 -12.48 25.14
C ASP A 302 -14.31 -12.41 25.26
N GLY A 303 -13.75 -11.27 25.68
CA GLY A 303 -12.30 -11.09 25.84
C GLY A 303 -11.51 -11.00 24.53
N ASP A 304 -12.20 -11.11 23.39
CA ASP A 304 -11.65 -10.89 22.06
C ASP A 304 -11.87 -9.43 21.62
N PHE A 305 -11.02 -8.92 20.73
CA PHE A 305 -11.28 -7.64 20.06
C PHE A 305 -12.36 -7.89 19.01
N THR A 306 -13.64 -7.90 19.41
CA THR A 306 -14.74 -8.12 18.45
C THR A 306 -14.70 -7.04 17.38
N THR A 307 -14.46 -7.49 16.16
CA THR A 307 -14.61 -6.75 14.91
C THR A 307 -16.07 -6.36 14.69
N SER A 308 -16.52 -5.30 15.35
CA SER A 308 -17.84 -4.67 15.16
C SER A 308 -17.85 -3.42 16.04
N GLU A 309 -17.60 -2.21 15.54
CA GLU A 309 -18.36 -1.51 14.52
C GLU A 309 -17.44 -0.63 13.64
N ASN A 310 -17.52 -0.81 12.32
CA ASN A 310 -17.16 0.11 11.23
C ASN A 310 -16.18 1.28 11.54
N LEU A 311 -14.88 1.04 11.31
CA LEU A 311 -13.89 1.98 10.78
C LEU A 311 -14.17 3.49 11.02
N ASP A 312 -14.10 3.92 12.28
CA ASP A 312 -13.91 5.33 12.63
C ASP A 312 -12.44 5.47 13.03
N PRO A 313 -11.60 6.09 12.19
CA PRO A 313 -10.21 5.67 12.00
C PRO A 313 -9.40 5.68 13.30
N TYR A 314 -8.68 4.60 13.57
CA TYR A 314 -7.64 4.61 14.59
C TYR A 314 -6.67 5.76 14.28
N TRP A 315 -6.59 6.70 15.21
CA TRP A 315 -5.81 7.92 15.04
C TRP A 315 -4.85 8.09 16.22
N VAL A 316 -3.74 8.75 15.94
CA VAL A 316 -2.75 9.16 16.93
C VAL A 316 -2.61 10.67 16.91
N TRP A 317 -2.00 11.23 17.94
CA TRP A 317 -1.50 12.59 17.87
C TRP A 317 -0.10 12.61 17.32
N ALA A 318 0.14 13.43 16.29
CA ALA A 318 1.48 13.84 15.91
C ALA A 318 1.77 15.23 16.47
N TYR A 319 2.83 15.34 17.28
CA TYR A 319 3.24 16.56 17.94
C TYR A 319 4.41 17.22 17.23
N ASP A 320 4.32 18.54 17.07
CA ASP A 320 5.39 19.39 16.53
C ASP A 320 6.48 19.65 17.58
N ALA A 321 7.62 18.98 17.46
CA ALA A 321 8.67 19.07 18.46
C ALA A 321 9.09 20.51 18.81
N ASP A 322 9.02 21.42 17.84
CA ASP A 322 9.55 22.78 17.97
C ASP A 322 8.49 23.83 18.28
N TRP A 323 7.21 23.45 18.32
CA TRP A 323 6.12 24.38 18.61
C TRP A 323 6.19 24.98 20.01
N ASP A 324 5.90 26.28 20.09
CA ASP A 324 5.69 27.04 21.31
C ASP A 324 4.36 27.79 21.24
N SER A 325 3.68 27.89 22.39
CA SER A 325 2.44 28.62 22.60
C SER A 325 2.54 30.13 22.36
N SER A 326 3.76 30.66 22.22
CA SER A 326 4.05 32.06 21.93
C SER A 326 3.87 32.46 20.46
N ASP A 327 3.75 31.48 19.55
CA ASP A 327 3.50 31.72 18.12
C ASP A 327 2.10 32.30 17.86
N GLU A 328 1.95 33.14 16.82
CA GLU A 328 0.66 33.76 16.46
C GLU A 328 -0.47 32.73 16.33
N ALA A 329 -1.55 32.94 17.10
CA ALA A 329 -2.69 32.05 17.15
C ALA A 329 -3.35 31.91 15.78
N THR A 330 -3.16 30.77 15.14
CA THR A 330 -3.88 30.43 13.91
C THR A 330 -5.24 29.88 14.28
N VAL A 331 -6.30 30.61 13.96
CA VAL A 331 -7.68 30.22 14.28
C VAL A 331 -8.39 29.77 13.01
N VAL A 332 -8.94 28.56 13.01
CA VAL A 332 -9.84 28.04 11.98
C VAL A 332 -11.10 27.54 12.68
N ASP A 333 -12.26 28.07 12.30
CA ASP A 333 -13.57 27.71 12.90
C ASP A 333 -13.60 27.77 14.44
N GLY A 334 -12.85 28.71 15.02
CA GLY A 334 -12.75 28.89 16.48
C GLY A 334 -11.74 27.96 17.17
N GLU A 335 -11.12 27.03 16.45
CA GLU A 335 -10.03 26.18 16.97
C GLU A 335 -8.67 26.79 16.66
N THR A 336 -7.78 26.72 17.65
CA THR A 336 -6.38 27.15 17.50
C THR A 336 -5.47 25.95 17.30
N TYR A 337 -4.43 26.13 16.48
CA TYR A 337 -3.39 25.12 16.36
C TYR A 337 -2.60 24.99 17.68
N GLN A 338 -2.58 23.79 18.25
CA GLN A 338 -1.95 23.49 19.55
C GLN A 338 -0.61 22.74 19.41
N GLY A 339 0.09 22.94 18.28
CA GLY A 339 1.33 22.21 18.01
C GLY A 339 1.15 20.70 17.81
N ARG A 340 -0.05 20.24 17.45
CA ARG A 340 -0.36 18.82 17.20
C ARG A 340 -1.49 18.67 16.19
N VAL A 341 -1.51 17.53 15.51
CA VAL A 341 -2.57 17.16 14.55
C VAL A 341 -2.94 15.70 14.75
N LYS A 342 -4.22 15.36 14.57
CA LYS A 342 -4.64 13.96 14.53
C LYS A 342 -4.20 13.36 13.21
N VAL A 343 -3.63 12.17 13.25
CA VAL A 343 -3.15 11.44 12.06
C VAL A 343 -3.71 10.04 12.08
N ALA A 344 -4.23 9.56 10.95
CA ALA A 344 -4.64 8.16 10.85
C ALA A 344 -3.43 7.24 11.12
N LYS A 345 -3.56 6.32 12.07
CA LYS A 345 -2.44 5.53 12.61
C LYS A 345 -1.63 4.82 11.52
N TRP A 346 -2.32 4.18 10.59
CA TRP A 346 -1.66 3.40 9.53
C TRP A 346 -1.01 4.28 8.45
N SER A 347 -1.35 5.57 8.38
CA SER A 347 -0.71 6.52 7.46
C SER A 347 0.60 7.10 8.00
N ILE A 348 0.94 6.87 9.28
CA ILE A 348 2.16 7.41 9.90
C ILE A 348 3.40 6.96 9.14
N SER A 349 3.48 5.67 8.82
CA SER A 349 4.64 5.06 8.17
C SER A 349 4.63 5.21 6.65
N SER A 350 3.84 6.12 6.08
CA SER A 350 3.75 6.32 4.63
C SER A 350 3.99 7.77 4.24
N TRP A 351 3.04 8.39 3.58
CA TRP A 351 3.09 9.77 3.14
C TRP A 351 3.16 10.77 4.29
N PHE A 352 2.74 10.40 5.51
CA PHE A 352 2.93 11.26 6.68
C PHE A 352 4.42 11.41 7.01
N TYR A 353 5.13 10.28 7.13
CA TYR A 353 6.59 10.26 7.30
C TYR A 353 7.26 11.05 6.18
N ALA A 354 6.86 10.77 4.95
CA ALA A 354 7.39 11.42 3.77
C ALA A 354 7.26 12.96 3.84
N ALA A 355 6.08 13.46 4.20
CA ALA A 355 5.82 14.89 4.27
C ALA A 355 6.64 15.55 5.39
N ARG A 356 6.82 14.87 6.53
CA ARG A 356 7.66 15.36 7.62
C ARG A 356 9.15 15.28 7.31
N TRP A 357 9.58 14.29 6.53
CA TRP A 357 10.95 14.18 6.01
C TRP A 357 11.28 15.32 5.04
N GLU A 358 10.31 15.73 4.22
CA GLU A 358 10.44 16.87 3.30
C GLU A 358 10.26 18.25 3.97
N GLY A 359 9.96 18.27 5.27
CA GLY A 359 9.84 19.51 6.06
C GLY A 359 8.47 20.19 6.00
N VAL A 360 7.42 19.54 5.48
CA VAL A 360 6.04 20.07 5.47
C VAL A 360 5.55 20.26 6.89
N SER A 361 5.23 21.49 7.32
CA SER A 361 4.88 21.79 8.71
C SER A 361 3.62 21.06 9.21
N LEU A 362 3.58 20.70 10.50
CA LEU A 362 2.36 20.10 11.08
C LEU A 362 1.21 21.12 11.16
N ARG A 363 1.51 22.42 11.19
CA ARG A 363 0.51 23.48 11.07
C ARG A 363 -0.20 23.43 9.72
N ASP A 364 0.53 23.27 8.62
CA ASP A 364 -0.07 23.15 7.28
C ASP A 364 -0.90 21.88 7.15
N MET A 365 -0.42 20.77 7.71
CA MET A 365 -1.18 19.52 7.77
C MET A 365 -2.46 19.68 8.59
N TRP A 366 -2.39 20.39 9.73
CA TRP A 366 -3.55 20.69 10.55
C TRP A 366 -4.57 21.56 9.81
N LEU A 367 -4.12 22.61 9.11
CA LEU A 367 -4.99 23.46 8.28
C LEU A 367 -5.75 22.65 7.21
N LYS A 368 -5.11 21.64 6.61
CA LYS A 368 -5.76 20.72 5.68
C LYS A 368 -6.72 19.77 6.38
N ALA A 369 -6.32 19.22 7.51
CA ALA A 369 -7.16 18.34 8.32
C ALA A 369 -8.48 19.03 8.71
N GLN A 370 -8.48 20.34 8.98
CA GLN A 370 -9.71 21.10 9.29
C GLN A 370 -10.78 21.05 8.18
N LYS A 371 -10.40 20.74 6.93
CA LYS A 371 -11.35 20.57 5.81
C LYS A 371 -12.04 19.20 5.82
N HIS A 372 -11.55 18.23 6.59
CA HIS A 372 -12.15 16.92 6.74
C HIS A 372 -13.16 16.91 7.90
N PRO A 373 -14.31 16.21 7.76
CA PRO A 373 -15.33 16.13 8.81
C PRO A 373 -14.80 15.66 10.17
N GLU A 374 -13.82 14.74 10.16
CA GLU A 374 -13.20 14.16 11.36
C GLU A 374 -12.00 14.97 11.88
N LYS A 375 -11.61 16.05 11.19
CA LYS A 375 -10.42 16.85 11.49
C LYS A 375 -9.14 16.03 11.59
N LEU A 376 -9.08 14.96 10.80
CA LEU A 376 -7.98 14.01 10.75
C LEU A 376 -7.12 14.28 9.53
N TRP A 377 -5.80 14.27 9.70
CA TRP A 377 -4.90 14.17 8.57
C TRP A 377 -4.94 12.73 8.04
N ILE A 378 -5.38 12.61 6.79
CA ILE A 378 -5.58 11.37 6.08
C ILE A 378 -4.85 11.47 4.74
N CYS A 379 -4.01 10.49 4.42
CA CYS A 379 -3.43 10.34 3.08
C CYS A 379 -3.91 9.05 2.40
N TYR A 380 -5.22 8.80 2.50
CA TYR A 380 -5.90 7.70 1.80
C TYR A 380 -6.63 8.14 0.53
N ILE A 381 -6.83 9.44 0.33
CA ILE A 381 -7.98 9.93 -0.44
C ILE A 381 -7.53 10.64 -1.70
N LYS A 382 -6.90 9.89 -2.59
CA LYS A 382 -6.96 10.21 -4.01
C LYS A 382 -7.07 8.93 -4.83
N ASN A 383 -7.87 9.00 -5.89
CA ASN A 383 -8.05 7.90 -6.83
C ASN A 383 -6.67 7.45 -7.32
N LEU A 384 -6.51 6.16 -7.58
CA LEU A 384 -5.23 5.54 -7.92
C LEU A 384 -4.48 6.18 -9.12
N GLU A 385 -5.20 6.98 -9.93
CA GLU A 385 -4.71 7.77 -11.08
C GLU A 385 -4.15 9.15 -10.68
N GLU A 386 -4.53 9.67 -9.52
CA GLU A 386 -4.02 10.93 -8.97
C GLU A 386 -2.71 10.71 -8.19
N TRP A 387 -2.29 9.45 -8.01
CA TRP A 387 -0.98 9.09 -7.46
C TRP A 387 0.19 9.50 -8.38
N ASP A 388 -0.07 9.70 -9.68
CA ASP A 388 0.96 10.19 -10.63
C ASP A 388 1.29 11.69 -10.43
N HIS A 389 0.54 12.42 -9.57
CA HIS A 389 0.63 13.89 -9.49
C HIS A 389 0.53 14.52 -8.09
N GLU A 390 0.70 13.80 -6.98
CA GLU A 390 0.83 14.48 -5.67
C GLU A 390 2.27 14.53 -5.15
N PRO A 391 3.01 15.62 -5.46
CA PRO A 391 3.96 16.15 -4.51
C PRO A 391 3.16 16.89 -3.44
N TYR A 392 2.75 16.21 -2.38
CA TYR A 392 2.38 16.83 -1.09
C TYR A 392 1.52 18.10 -1.14
N VAL A 393 0.28 18.05 -1.62
CA VAL A 393 -0.67 19.16 -1.36
C VAL A 393 -2.08 18.68 -1.05
#